data_AF-A0A1G5C8G3-F1
#
_entry.id   AF-A0A1G5C8G3-F1
#
_cell.length_a   1.000
_cell.length_b   1.000
_cell.length_c   1.000
_cell.angle_alpha   90.00
_cell.angle_beta   90.00
_cell.angle_gamma   90.00
#
_symmetry.space_group_name_H-M   'P 1'
#
loop_
_entity.id
_entity.type
_entity.pdbx_description
1 polymer ?
#
loop_
_entity_poly.entity_id
_entity_poly.type
_entity_poly.pdbx_seq_one_letter_code
_entity_poly.pdbx_strand_id
1 'polypeptide(L)'
;MGEGTVFERESVANRAGKYILLLLVIIVVVGGFITWARISAGSHNAMQEARGVRAAMKLVSIEYYGGDGSIYDRSSYDGMAKGAADMIRTMAYADGEIELRAWDEVNNVPIAFTYRKDPYVIEFRRVGDPQDPDDVWDVYYAFHLMKYTTEFEAK
;
A
#
# COMPACT_ATOMS: atom_id res chain seq x y z
N MET A 1 77.37 -13.58 4.04
CA MET A 1 76.15 -14.37 4.35
C MET A 1 75.00 -13.40 4.32
N GLY A 2 74.27 -13.38 3.21
CA GLY A 2 73.14 -12.48 2.99
C GLY A 2 71.86 -13.30 3.00
N GLU A 3 71.00 -13.05 3.98
CA GLU A 3 69.60 -13.45 4.01
C GLU A 3 68.91 -12.24 4.65
N GLY A 4 68.22 -11.38 3.91
CA GLY A 4 67.10 -11.73 3.04
C GLY A 4 65.87 -11.15 3.72
N THR A 5 65.76 -9.81 3.74
CA THR A 5 64.58 -9.11 4.25
C THR A 5 63.42 -9.46 3.33
N VAL A 6 62.57 -10.38 3.76
CA VAL A 6 61.30 -10.70 3.10
C VAL A 6 60.39 -9.50 3.31
N PHE A 7 60.45 -8.57 2.37
CA PHE A 7 59.44 -7.53 2.25
C PHE A 7 58.15 -8.22 1.83
N GLU A 8 57.27 -8.48 2.79
CA GLU A 8 55.88 -8.83 2.53
C GLU A 8 55.21 -7.64 1.84
N ARG A 9 55.40 -7.58 0.53
CA ARG A 9 54.81 -6.59 -0.36
C ARG A 9 53.33 -6.96 -0.47
N GLU A 10 52.53 -6.56 0.52
CA GLU A 10 51.08 -6.54 0.36
C GLU A 10 50.81 -5.83 -0.98
N SER A 11 50.39 -6.60 -1.98
CA SER A 11 50.26 -6.08 -3.32
C SER A 11 49.21 -4.96 -3.27
N VAL A 12 49.51 -3.83 -3.90
CA VAL A 12 48.57 -2.70 -4.00
C VAL A 12 47.20 -3.16 -4.51
N ALA A 13 47.17 -4.24 -5.31
CA ALA A 13 45.97 -4.94 -5.75
C ALA A 13 45.10 -5.52 -4.61
N ASN A 14 45.69 -6.07 -3.55
CA ASN A 14 44.93 -6.55 -2.39
C ASN A 14 44.35 -5.40 -1.55
N ARG A 15 45.05 -4.27 -1.44
CA ARG A 15 44.50 -3.06 -0.79
C ARG A 15 43.38 -2.46 -1.63
N ALA A 16 43.58 -2.28 -2.93
CA ALA A 16 42.55 -1.78 -3.84
C ALA A 16 41.31 -2.70 -3.87
N GLY A 17 41.50 -4.03 -3.90
CA GLY A 17 40.41 -4.99 -3.83
C GLY A 17 39.63 -4.91 -2.53
N LYS A 18 40.29 -4.75 -1.38
CA LYS A 18 39.63 -4.51 -0.09
C LYS A 18 38.77 -3.24 -0.12
N TYR A 19 39.26 -2.13 -0.68
CA TYR A 19 38.47 -0.90 -0.78
C TYR A 19 37.28 -1.04 -1.74
N ILE A 20 37.44 -1.73 -2.86
CA ILE A 20 36.33 -2.00 -3.80
C ILE A 20 35.26 -2.87 -3.14
N LEU A 21 35.65 -3.91 -2.41
CA LEU A 21 34.73 -4.76 -1.64
C LEU A 21 33.98 -3.93 -0.60
N LEU A 22 34.70 -3.08 0.14
CA LEU A 22 34.11 -2.22 1.17
C LEU A 22 33.11 -1.23 0.57
N LEU A 23 33.43 -0.65 -0.59
CA LEU A 23 32.54 0.23 -1.34
C LEU A 23 31.28 -0.52 -1.83
N LEU A 24 31.42 -1.76 -2.32
CA LEU A 24 30.29 -2.63 -2.68
C LEU A 24 29.37 -2.91 -1.49
N VAL A 25 29.95 -3.23 -0.33
CA VAL A 25 29.18 -3.46 0.91
C VAL A 25 28.42 -2.20 1.30
N ILE A 26 29.05 -1.03 1.24
CA ILE A 26 28.38 0.25 1.51
C ILE A 26 27.21 0.47 0.54
N ILE A 27 27.39 0.21 -0.75
CA ILE A 27 26.31 0.35 -1.75
C ILE A 27 25.14 -0.56 -1.41
N VAL A 28 25.39 -1.83 -1.04
CA VAL A 28 24.33 -2.78 -0.67
C VAL A 28 23.60 -2.32 0.59
N VAL A 29 24.33 -1.86 1.61
CA VAL A 29 23.73 -1.39 2.87
C VAL A 29 22.90 -0.12 2.64
N VAL A 30 23.44 0.87 1.93
CA VAL A 30 22.74 2.12 1.63
C VAL A 30 21.54 1.88 0.72
N GLY A 31 21.70 1.07 -0.34
CA GLY A 31 20.61 0.69 -1.24
C GLY A 31 19.50 -0.09 -0.53
N GLY A 32 19.86 -1.01 0.36
CA GLY A 32 18.92 -1.74 1.21
C GLY A 32 18.15 -0.80 2.14
N PHE A 33 18.86 0.12 2.81
CA PHE A 33 18.24 1.10 3.71
C PHE A 33 17.27 2.03 2.98
N ILE A 34 17.65 2.56 1.81
CA ILE A 34 16.78 3.43 1.01
C ILE A 34 15.51 2.68 0.56
N THR A 35 15.66 1.44 0.10
CA THR A 35 14.53 0.59 -0.30
C THR A 35 13.58 0.36 0.88
N TRP A 36 14.12 -0.02 2.02
CA TRP A 36 13.35 -0.25 3.24
C TRP A 36 12.61 1.03 3.70
N ALA A 37 13.31 2.17 3.74
CA ALA A 37 12.73 3.44 4.13
C ALA A 37 11.58 3.86 3.20
N ARG A 38 11.73 3.67 1.88
CA ARG A 38 10.65 3.94 0.91
C ARG A 38 9.44 3.05 1.11
N ILE A 39 9.65 1.75 1.37
CA ILE A 39 8.55 0.80 1.61
C ILE A 39 7.79 1.19 2.89
N SER A 40 8.53 1.47 3.97
CA SER A 40 7.93 1.86 5.24
C SER A 40 7.14 3.17 5.12
N ALA A 41 7.71 4.20 4.46
CA ALA A 41 7.02 5.47 4.27
C ALA A 41 5.78 5.31 3.39
N GLY A 42 5.85 4.55 2.30
CA GLY A 42 4.72 4.30 1.42
C GLY A 42 3.58 3.56 2.13
N SER A 43 3.88 2.54 2.94
CA SER A 43 2.86 1.84 3.73
C SER A 43 2.13 2.75 4.71
N HIS A 44 2.85 3.69 5.34
CA HIS A 44 2.26 4.61 6.30
C HIS A 44 1.33 5.60 5.61
N ASN A 45 1.75 6.15 4.47
CA ASN A 45 0.95 7.08 3.69
C ASN A 45 -0.32 6.40 3.16
N ALA A 46 -0.20 5.21 2.58
CA ALA A 46 -1.35 4.47 2.06
C ALA A 46 -2.35 4.10 3.17
N MET A 47 -1.85 3.77 4.37
CA MET A 47 -2.68 3.52 5.54
C MET A 47 -3.39 4.79 6.04
N GLN A 48 -2.73 5.94 6.00
CA GLN A 48 -3.34 7.23 6.35
C GLN A 48 -4.45 7.60 5.37
N GLU A 49 -4.23 7.41 4.07
CA GLU A 49 -5.24 7.61 3.03
C GLU A 49 -6.43 6.65 3.21
N ALA A 50 -6.18 5.37 3.49
CA ALA A 50 -7.26 4.40 3.76
C ALA A 50 -8.13 4.80 4.96
N ARG A 51 -7.53 5.35 6.02
CA ARG A 51 -8.28 5.91 7.16
C ARG A 51 -9.10 7.13 6.76
N GLY A 52 -8.55 8.00 5.91
CA GLY A 52 -9.28 9.12 5.30
C GLY A 52 -10.47 8.65 4.46
N VAL A 53 -10.28 7.62 3.64
CA VAL A 53 -11.34 6.97 2.84
C VAL A 53 -12.46 6.46 3.75
N ARG A 54 -12.14 5.79 4.85
CA ARG A 54 -13.17 5.34 5.82
C ARG A 54 -13.95 6.52 6.40
N ALA A 55 -13.29 7.62 6.76
CA ALA A 55 -13.95 8.80 7.27
C ALA A 55 -14.85 9.46 6.21
N ALA A 56 -14.35 9.56 4.98
CA ALA A 56 -15.10 10.10 3.85
C ALA A 56 -16.33 9.23 3.50
N MET A 57 -16.22 7.90 3.53
CA MET A 57 -17.37 6.99 3.38
C MET A 57 -18.50 7.32 4.35
N LYS A 58 -18.18 7.61 5.62
CA LYS A 58 -19.19 7.99 6.62
C LYS A 58 -19.83 9.35 6.34
N LEU A 59 -19.10 10.30 5.74
CA LEU A 59 -19.68 11.60 5.41
C LEU A 59 -20.54 11.53 4.15
N VAL A 60 -20.02 10.89 3.10
CA VAL A 60 -20.74 10.71 1.84
C VAL A 60 -22.00 9.87 2.05
N SER A 61 -21.97 8.89 2.97
CA SER A 61 -23.17 8.13 3.32
C SER A 61 -24.26 8.97 3.98
N ILE A 62 -23.92 10.05 4.69
CA ILE A 62 -24.91 11.01 5.23
C ILE A 62 -25.56 11.82 4.10
N GLU A 63 -24.78 12.23 3.10
CA GLU A 63 -25.29 12.97 1.94
C GLU A 63 -26.25 12.11 1.10
N TYR A 64 -25.90 10.84 0.87
CA TYR A 64 -26.76 9.89 0.16
C TYR A 64 -28.01 9.51 0.95
N TYR A 65 -27.92 9.42 2.28
CA TYR A 65 -29.08 9.15 3.14
C TYR A 65 -30.15 10.26 3.06
N GLY A 66 -29.75 11.51 2.80
CA GLY A 66 -30.68 12.62 2.54
C GLY A 66 -31.43 12.54 1.20
N GLY A 67 -31.01 11.64 0.30
CA GLY A 67 -31.54 11.49 -1.06
C GLY A 67 -32.09 10.09 -1.39
N ASP A 68 -32.46 9.30 -0.38
CA ASP A 68 -33.02 7.93 -0.50
C ASP A 68 -32.05 6.85 -1.05
N GLY A 69 -30.73 7.01 -0.86
CA GLY A 69 -29.72 6.05 -1.35
C GLY A 69 -28.74 5.56 -0.28
N SER A 70 -28.20 4.36 -0.50
CA SER A 70 -26.99 3.88 0.19
C SER A 70 -25.79 4.07 -0.73
N ILE A 71 -24.61 4.32 -0.17
CA ILE A 71 -23.37 4.34 -0.95
C ILE A 71 -22.91 2.92 -1.33
N TYR A 72 -23.53 1.89 -0.74
CA TYR A 72 -23.22 0.49 -1.00
C TYR A 72 -24.13 -0.07 -2.11
N ASP A 73 -23.52 -0.65 -3.14
CA ASP A 73 -24.21 -1.38 -4.19
C ASP A 73 -23.46 -2.67 -4.49
N ARG A 74 -24.02 -3.81 -4.06
CA ARG A 74 -23.40 -5.12 -4.26
C ARG A 74 -23.32 -5.52 -5.74
N SER A 75 -24.14 -4.93 -6.61
CA SER A 75 -24.16 -5.27 -8.03
C SER A 75 -23.05 -4.58 -8.82
N SER A 76 -22.42 -3.55 -8.26
CA SER A 76 -21.30 -2.85 -8.89
C SER A 76 -19.97 -3.55 -8.64
N TYR A 77 -19.02 -3.32 -9.53
CA TYR A 77 -17.69 -3.95 -9.47
C TYR A 77 -16.89 -3.54 -8.22
N ASP A 78 -17.00 -2.27 -7.81
CA ASP A 78 -16.32 -1.71 -6.63
C ASP A 78 -17.18 -1.77 -5.36
N GLY A 79 -18.39 -2.36 -5.44
CA GLY A 79 -19.33 -2.45 -4.34
C GLY A 79 -19.94 -1.12 -3.92
N MET A 80 -19.79 -0.07 -4.72
CA MET A 80 -20.31 1.26 -4.43
C MET A 80 -21.35 1.73 -5.44
N ALA A 81 -22.25 2.60 -4.97
CA ALA A 81 -23.20 3.30 -5.81
C ALA A 81 -22.48 4.23 -6.81
N LYS A 82 -23.12 4.47 -7.94
CA LYS A 82 -22.57 5.31 -9.02
C LYS A 82 -22.15 6.70 -8.48
N GLY A 83 -20.89 7.06 -8.71
CA GLY A 83 -20.30 8.33 -8.31
C GLY A 83 -19.82 8.40 -6.85
N ALA A 84 -20.20 7.46 -5.99
CA ALA A 84 -19.80 7.48 -4.58
C ALA A 84 -18.28 7.33 -4.42
N ALA A 85 -17.65 6.42 -5.18
CA ALA A 85 -16.21 6.22 -5.14
C ALA A 85 -15.42 7.51 -5.47
N ASP A 86 -15.84 8.27 -6.48
CA ASP A 86 -15.17 9.52 -6.89
C ASP A 86 -15.35 10.64 -5.87
N MET A 87 -16.54 10.75 -5.26
CA MET A 87 -16.77 11.69 -4.16
C MET A 87 -15.90 11.35 -2.95
N ILE A 88 -15.84 10.07 -2.57
CA ILE A 88 -15.01 9.59 -1.46
C ILE A 88 -13.53 9.89 -1.71
N ARG A 89 -13.01 9.60 -2.92
CA ARG A 89 -11.62 9.93 -3.30
C ARG A 89 -11.33 11.42 -3.20
N THR A 90 -12.21 12.24 -3.75
CA THR A 90 -12.09 13.71 -3.72
C THR A 90 -12.05 14.22 -2.28
N MET A 91 -12.94 13.70 -1.44
CA MET A 91 -13.05 14.15 -0.06
C MET A 91 -11.91 13.64 0.84
N ALA A 92 -11.45 12.41 0.61
CA ALA A 92 -10.33 11.82 1.34
C ALA A 92 -8.96 12.34 0.86
N TYR A 93 -8.92 13.12 -0.22
CA TYR A 93 -7.69 13.47 -0.95
C TYR A 93 -6.86 12.24 -1.31
N ALA A 94 -7.55 11.14 -1.67
CA ALA A 94 -6.95 9.85 -1.98
C ALA A 94 -7.01 9.57 -3.48
N ASP A 95 -5.92 9.07 -4.04
CA ASP A 95 -5.77 8.75 -5.47
C ASP A 95 -5.82 7.24 -5.78
N GLY A 96 -6.01 6.41 -4.75
CA GLY A 96 -6.09 4.95 -4.86
C GLY A 96 -7.47 4.41 -5.28
N GLU A 97 -7.48 3.12 -5.61
CA GLU A 97 -8.69 2.35 -5.88
C GLU A 97 -9.36 1.93 -4.57
N ILE A 98 -10.68 1.95 -4.53
CA ILE A 98 -11.46 1.61 -3.34
C ILE A 98 -12.48 0.54 -3.75
N GLU A 99 -12.58 -0.53 -2.97
CA GLU A 99 -13.54 -1.61 -3.14
C GLU A 99 -14.29 -1.79 -1.82
N LEU A 100 -15.59 -1.49 -1.79
CA LEU A 100 -16.44 -1.65 -0.62
C LEU A 100 -17.05 -3.05 -0.59
N ARG A 101 -16.67 -3.88 0.38
CA ARG A 101 -17.09 -5.29 0.43
C ARG A 101 -18.34 -5.50 1.28
N ALA A 102 -18.45 -4.77 2.38
CA ALA A 102 -19.57 -4.91 3.31
C ALA A 102 -19.91 -3.58 4.00
N TRP A 103 -21.21 -3.36 4.20
CA TRP A 103 -21.78 -2.13 4.75
C TRP A 103 -22.75 -2.45 5.89
N ASP A 104 -22.75 -1.59 6.91
CA ASP A 104 -23.72 -1.59 8.00
C ASP A 104 -24.76 -0.51 7.72
N GLU A 105 -25.94 -0.94 7.24
CA GLU A 105 -27.06 -0.05 6.90
C GLU A 105 -27.64 0.66 8.12
N VAL A 106 -27.56 0.05 9.32
CA VAL A 106 -28.16 0.60 10.54
C VAL A 106 -27.32 1.76 11.06
N ASN A 107 -26.01 1.56 11.11
CA ASN A 107 -25.07 2.57 11.61
C ASN A 107 -24.48 3.45 10.51
N ASN A 108 -24.79 3.17 9.24
CA ASN A 108 -24.34 3.89 8.05
C ASN A 108 -22.80 3.99 7.93
N VAL A 109 -22.12 2.86 8.15
CA VAL A 109 -20.66 2.76 8.23
C VAL A 109 -20.12 1.52 7.50
N PRO A 110 -18.88 1.56 6.99
CA PRO A 110 -18.30 0.38 6.35
C PRO A 110 -17.96 -0.70 7.38
N ILE A 111 -18.28 -1.94 7.05
CA ILE A 111 -17.86 -3.15 7.79
C ILE A 111 -16.54 -3.66 7.22
N ALA A 112 -16.40 -3.71 5.90
CA ALA A 112 -15.17 -4.13 5.26
C ALA A 112 -14.97 -3.42 3.92
N PHE A 113 -13.75 -2.96 3.67
CA PHE A 113 -13.35 -2.41 2.38
C PHE A 113 -11.86 -2.67 2.13
N THR A 114 -11.47 -2.57 0.86
CA THR A 114 -10.08 -2.60 0.42
C THR A 114 -9.73 -1.26 -0.22
N TYR A 115 -8.55 -0.74 0.12
CA TYR A 115 -7.96 0.43 -0.54
C TYR A 115 -6.63 0.02 -1.14
N ARG A 116 -6.42 0.33 -2.42
CA ARG A 116 -5.22 -0.04 -3.16
C ARG A 116 -4.55 1.20 -3.74
N LYS A 117 -3.27 1.38 -3.41
CA LYS A 117 -2.43 2.45 -3.94
C LYS A 117 -1.04 1.90 -4.22
N ASP A 118 -0.62 1.97 -5.48
CA ASP A 118 0.68 1.46 -5.94
C ASP A 118 0.90 -0.02 -5.52
N PRO A 119 2.02 -0.48 -4.89
CA PRO A 119 2.10 -1.86 -4.43
C PRO A 119 1.37 -2.09 -3.10
N TYR A 120 0.74 -1.08 -2.49
CA TYR A 120 0.11 -1.23 -1.18
C TYR A 120 -1.36 -1.60 -1.32
N VAL A 121 -1.76 -2.61 -0.57
CA VAL A 121 -3.16 -3.01 -0.40
C VAL A 121 -3.48 -2.95 1.07
N ILE A 122 -4.49 -2.16 1.43
CA ILE A 122 -4.97 -2.01 2.79
C ILE A 122 -6.34 -2.67 2.85
N GLU A 123 -6.50 -3.63 3.75
CA GLU A 123 -7.79 -4.24 4.05
C GLU A 123 -8.26 -3.76 5.41
N PHE A 124 -9.45 -3.18 5.43
CA PHE A 124 -10.16 -2.82 6.64
C PHE A 124 -11.26 -3.83 6.90
N ARG A 125 -11.37 -4.30 8.15
CA ARG A 125 -12.46 -5.15 8.61
C ARG A 125 -12.86 -4.75 10.02
N ARG A 126 -14.16 -4.73 10.25
CA ARG A 126 -14.75 -4.64 11.57
C ARG A 126 -15.03 -6.06 12.08
N VAL A 127 -14.51 -6.40 13.26
CA VAL A 127 -14.65 -7.72 13.87
C VAL A 127 -15.11 -7.59 15.32
N GLY A 128 -15.55 -8.69 15.94
CA GLY A 128 -16.00 -8.68 17.33
C GLY A 128 -17.52 -8.50 17.48
N ASP A 129 -17.94 -7.96 18.63
CA ASP A 129 -19.36 -7.75 18.96
C ASP A 129 -19.94 -6.60 18.11
N PRO A 130 -21.11 -6.76 17.46
CA PRO A 130 -21.77 -5.67 16.76
C PRO A 130 -22.01 -4.40 17.60
N GLN A 131 -22.12 -4.52 18.92
CA GLN A 131 -22.31 -3.38 19.86
C GLN A 131 -20.99 -2.72 20.28
N ASP A 132 -19.89 -3.46 20.27
CA ASP A 132 -18.54 -2.95 20.57
C ASP A 132 -17.51 -3.60 19.63
N PRO A 133 -17.47 -3.12 18.38
CA PRO A 133 -16.66 -3.77 17.37
C PRO A 133 -15.24 -3.21 17.29
N ASP A 134 -14.27 -4.09 17.08
CA ASP A 134 -12.88 -3.75 16.84
C ASP A 134 -12.61 -3.43 15.37
N ASP A 135 -11.84 -2.36 15.14
CA ASP A 135 -11.36 -1.96 13.83
C ASP A 135 -10.00 -2.65 13.54
N VAL A 136 -9.99 -3.63 12.63
CA VAL A 136 -8.78 -4.33 12.18
C VAL A 136 -8.32 -3.78 10.83
N TRP A 137 -7.01 -3.57 10.73
CA TRP A 137 -6.36 -3.04 9.54
C TRP A 137 -5.16 -3.91 9.18
N ASP A 138 -5.21 -4.51 7.99
CA ASP A 138 -4.13 -5.30 7.43
C ASP A 138 -3.48 -4.51 6.28
N VAL A 139 -2.16 -4.43 6.27
CA VAL A 139 -1.39 -3.73 5.22
C VAL A 139 -0.50 -4.74 4.52
N TYR A 140 -0.71 -4.87 3.22
CA TYR A 140 0.02 -5.78 2.35
C TYR A 140 0.87 -5.01 1.34
N TYR A 141 2.02 -5.60 0.99
CA TYR A 141 2.83 -5.18 -0.14
C TYR A 141 2.67 -6.20 -1.27
N ALA A 142 1.91 -5.84 -2.30
CA ALA A 142 1.59 -6.65 -3.46
C ALA A 142 2.54 -6.34 -4.63
N PHE A 143 3.26 -7.35 -5.11
CA PHE A 143 3.95 -7.28 -6.39
C PHE A 143 2.92 -7.49 -7.51
N HIS A 144 2.80 -6.54 -8.44
CA HIS A 144 2.03 -6.74 -9.67
C HIS A 144 2.73 -7.79 -10.53
N LEU A 145 2.29 -9.05 -10.41
CA LEU A 145 2.92 -10.19 -11.09
C LEU A 145 2.43 -10.36 -12.54
N MET A 146 1.20 -9.94 -12.89
CA MET A 146 0.67 -10.05 -14.25
C MET A 146 -0.28 -8.89 -14.61
N LYS A 147 -0.09 -8.31 -15.80
CA LYS A 147 -1.04 -7.41 -16.46
C LYS A 147 -1.68 -8.19 -17.61
N TYR A 148 -2.93 -8.59 -17.46
CA TYR A 148 -3.68 -9.15 -18.59
C TYR A 148 -4.16 -7.98 -19.47
N THR A 149 -3.47 -7.74 -20.58
CA THR A 149 -4.02 -6.95 -21.69
C THR A 149 -4.96 -7.86 -22.46
N THR A 150 -6.27 -7.62 -22.35
CA THR A 150 -7.22 -8.15 -23.31
C THR A 150 -7.39 -7.12 -24.43
N GLU A 151 -6.50 -7.17 -25.42
CA GLU A 151 -6.81 -6.61 -26.74
C GLU A 151 -7.85 -7.53 -27.37
N PHE A 152 -9.12 -7.16 -27.24
CA PHE A 152 -10.14 -7.70 -28.13
C PHE A 152 -9.96 -7.00 -29.49
N GLU A 153 -9.14 -7.58 -30.37
CA GLU A 153 -9.27 -7.33 -31.80
C GLU A 153 -10.64 -7.86 -32.24
N ALA A 154 -11.61 -6.94 -32.37
CA ALA A 154 -12.83 -7.22 -33.09
C ALA A 154 -12.47 -7.38 -34.57
N LYS A 155 -12.69 -8.59 -35.10
CA LYS A 155 -12.58 -8.90 -36.53
C LYS A 155 -13.96 -8.90 -37.17
#